data_AF-A0A6G3X6B2-F1
#
_entry.id   AF-A0A6G3X6B2-F1
#
_cell.length_a   1.000
_cell.length_b   1.000
_cell.length_c   1.000
_cell.angle_alpha   90.00
_cell.angle_beta   90.00
_cell.angle_gamma   90.00
#
_symmetry.space_group_name_H-M   'P 1'
#
loop_
_entity.id
_entity.type
_entity.pdbx_description
1 polymer ?
#
loop_
_entity_poly.entity_id
_entity_poly.type
_entity_poly.pdbx_seq_one_letter_code
_entity_poly.pdbx_strand_id
1 'polypeptide(L)'
;EQQQQQSTDWDQDEPQEETHPFFTGADEPAGREPRDDDDDPDDDGSHSRRDRGGSDRRGGKGKKKSRSGVACLVVSVVLIGGIGGVGYVGYTFWKDQFGAPADYAGAGTGEVEVEIPEGALGYDIANILRKKGVVKSSDAFVAAQNDNPKGKLLQAGVYLLKKEMSAASAVELMLDPKSQNAFVIPEGTRNVKIYEMIDKRLELKEGTTADIAKTKAESFGLPDWADDNPDVKDPLEGFLYPAAYPVSKGSKPEDALKRMVTRANKEYKKLDLPTSAKKLGLKSPWELITVASLVQVEGKYKHDFDKVARVVYNRLKPGNM
;
A
#
# COMPACT_ATOMS: atom_id res chain seq x y z
N GLU A 1 -62.93 3.74 15.10
CA GLU A 1 -62.22 4.65 16.03
C GLU A 1 -60.74 4.79 15.67
N GLN A 2 -60.26 6.04 15.82
CA GLN A 2 -58.96 6.50 16.35
C GLN A 2 -57.63 5.97 15.77
N GLN A 3 -57.07 6.82 14.91
CA GLN A 3 -55.63 7.00 14.69
C GLN A 3 -54.98 7.60 15.96
N GLN A 4 -53.78 7.15 16.32
CA GLN A 4 -52.92 7.85 17.28
C GLN A 4 -51.57 8.12 16.63
N GLN A 5 -51.38 9.38 16.26
CA GLN A 5 -50.11 10.02 15.96
C GLN A 5 -49.35 10.27 17.27
N GLN A 6 -48.05 10.02 17.30
CA GLN A 6 -47.15 10.57 18.32
C GLN A 6 -46.12 11.46 17.64
N SER A 7 -46.20 12.74 17.99
CA SER A 7 -45.27 13.83 17.69
C SER A 7 -44.38 14.08 18.91
N THR A 8 -43.07 14.26 18.68
CA THR A 8 -42.12 14.98 19.54
C THR A 8 -40.98 15.37 18.59
N ASP A 9 -40.94 16.55 17.99
CA ASP A 9 -40.58 17.86 18.55
C ASP A 9 -39.25 17.81 19.31
N TRP A 10 -38.15 18.14 18.62
CA TRP A 10 -36.89 18.62 19.19
C TRP A 10 -36.19 19.51 18.17
N ASP A 11 -35.89 20.71 18.64
CA ASP A 11 -35.46 21.90 17.93
C ASP A 11 -34.10 21.82 17.23
N GLN A 12 -33.98 22.70 16.23
CA GLN A 12 -32.74 23.15 15.61
C GLN A 12 -31.92 23.97 16.61
N ASP A 13 -30.63 23.67 16.74
CA ASP A 13 -29.65 24.66 17.18
C ASP A 13 -28.31 24.44 16.45
N GLU A 14 -27.70 25.58 16.15
CA GLU A 14 -26.63 25.88 15.19
C GLU A 14 -25.20 25.41 15.58
N PRO A 15 -24.23 25.46 14.65
CA PRO A 15 -22.93 24.81 14.81
C PRO A 15 -21.97 25.59 15.72
N GLN A 16 -21.24 24.86 16.56
CA GLN A 16 -20.18 25.41 17.42
C GLN A 16 -18.91 25.71 16.60
N GLU A 17 -18.58 27.00 16.49
CA GLU A 17 -17.28 27.50 16.03
C GLU A 17 -16.23 27.34 17.14
N GLU A 18 -15.12 26.67 16.84
CA GLU A 18 -13.96 26.61 17.74
C GLU A 18 -13.08 27.85 17.54
N THR A 19 -12.95 28.64 18.60
CA THR A 19 -12.26 29.93 18.66
C THR A 19 -10.75 29.82 18.88
N HIS A 20 -9.98 30.56 18.08
CA HIS A 20 -8.54 30.83 18.27
C HIS A 20 -8.29 31.78 19.47
N PRO A 21 -7.23 31.58 20.27
CA PRO A 21 -6.81 32.58 21.26
C PRO A 21 -5.84 33.60 20.65
N PHE A 22 -6.32 34.84 20.48
CA PHE A 22 -5.51 36.03 20.20
C PHE A 22 -5.38 36.83 21.52
N PHE A 23 -4.15 37.11 21.95
CA PHE A 23 -3.87 37.90 23.15
C PHE A 23 -3.72 39.38 22.75
N THR A 24 -4.72 40.20 23.06
CA THR A 24 -4.59 41.66 23.10
C THR A 24 -5.25 42.16 24.38
N GLY A 25 -4.46 42.83 25.22
CA GLY A 25 -4.94 43.60 26.36
C GLY A 25 -4.06 44.83 26.50
N ALA A 26 -4.61 45.98 26.12
CA ALA A 26 -4.10 47.31 26.42
C ALA A 26 -5.21 48.03 27.17
N ASP A 27 -4.87 48.73 28.26
CA ASP A 27 -5.62 49.88 28.77
C ASP A 27 -4.69 50.73 29.68
N GLU A 28 -4.45 51.97 29.22
CA GLU A 28 -3.89 53.14 29.93
C GLU A 28 -5.03 53.83 30.77
N PRO A 29 -4.94 55.05 31.40
CA PRO A 29 -3.89 56.09 31.34
C PRO A 29 -3.59 56.96 32.60
N ALA A 30 -2.56 57.80 32.42
CA ALA A 30 -2.35 59.19 32.88
C ALA A 30 -1.77 59.51 34.29
N GLY A 31 -0.66 60.28 34.29
CA GLY A 31 -0.49 61.42 35.20
C GLY A 31 0.90 61.73 35.81
N ARG A 32 1.64 62.65 35.17
CA ARG A 32 2.34 63.84 35.76
C ARG A 32 3.68 63.73 36.55
N GLU A 33 4.76 64.10 35.83
CA GLU A 33 6.01 64.89 36.10
C GLU A 33 6.78 64.95 37.47
N PRO A 34 7.97 65.63 37.58
CA PRO A 34 9.21 65.01 38.10
C PRO A 34 9.84 65.76 39.29
N ARG A 35 10.84 65.19 40.00
CA ARG A 35 11.86 65.95 40.78
C ARG A 35 13.15 65.15 41.03
N ASP A 36 14.23 65.79 40.59
CA ASP A 36 15.57 66.03 41.15
C ASP A 36 15.87 65.58 42.60
N ASP A 37 17.13 65.17 42.79
CA ASP A 37 18.09 65.53 43.87
C ASP A 37 19.32 64.60 43.66
N ASP A 38 20.42 65.07 43.05
CA ASP A 38 21.55 65.81 43.65
C ASP A 38 22.29 65.04 44.75
N ASP A 39 23.57 64.70 44.48
CA ASP A 39 24.68 64.85 45.43
C ASP A 39 26.02 64.56 44.73
N ASP A 40 26.78 65.64 44.50
CA ASP A 40 28.24 65.69 44.32
C ASP A 40 28.78 66.44 45.57
N PRO A 41 30.05 66.30 46.01
CA PRO A 41 31.07 67.18 45.42
C PRO A 41 32.54 66.68 45.43
N ASP A 42 33.24 66.99 44.33
CA ASP A 42 34.47 67.80 44.16
C ASP A 42 35.70 67.73 45.10
N ASP A 43 36.82 68.10 44.43
CA ASP A 43 38.11 68.69 44.91
C ASP A 43 39.27 67.70 45.10
N ASP A 44 40.52 67.89 44.65
CA ASP A 44 41.26 69.07 44.17
C ASP A 44 42.48 68.64 43.30
N GLY A 45 43.13 69.61 42.65
CA GLY A 45 44.26 69.38 41.74
C GLY A 45 45.64 69.86 42.23
N SER A 46 46.66 69.40 41.49
CA SER A 46 47.88 70.11 41.07
C SER A 46 49.19 70.08 41.90
N HIS A 47 50.29 70.01 41.11
CA HIS A 47 51.66 70.54 41.33
C HIS A 47 52.81 69.67 41.90
N SER A 48 53.59 69.10 40.96
CA SER A 48 55.01 69.42 40.65
C SER A 48 56.22 69.02 41.55
N ARG A 49 57.32 68.67 40.83
CA ARG A 49 58.78 68.67 41.17
C ARG A 49 59.36 67.34 41.70
N ARG A 50 60.20 66.63 40.90
CA ARG A 50 61.70 66.61 40.90
C ARG A 50 62.25 66.20 42.29
N ASP A 51 63.05 65.14 42.48
CA ASP A 51 64.38 64.85 41.90
C ASP A 51 64.90 63.45 42.36
N ARG A 52 65.86 62.89 41.59
CA ARG A 52 67.04 62.04 41.98
C ARG A 52 66.94 60.63 42.58
N GLY A 53 67.63 59.72 41.86
CA GLY A 53 68.59 58.72 42.37
C GLY A 53 67.98 57.35 42.68
N GLY A 54 68.42 56.21 42.16
CA GLY A 54 69.72 55.82 41.60
C GLY A 54 70.33 54.70 42.45
N SER A 55 70.09 53.43 42.09
CA SER A 55 71.04 52.30 42.22
C SER A 55 70.37 51.02 41.68
N ASP A 56 70.77 50.47 40.54
CA ASP A 56 71.88 49.52 40.35
C ASP A 56 71.68 48.14 41.03
N ARG A 57 71.26 47.11 40.27
CA ARG A 57 72.13 46.01 39.76
C ARG A 57 71.41 44.69 39.45
N ARG A 58 71.61 44.27 38.19
CA ARG A 58 72.06 42.94 37.68
C ARG A 58 71.12 41.72 37.64
N GLY A 59 70.91 41.29 36.39
CA GLY A 59 71.08 39.90 35.90
C GLY A 59 69.81 39.03 35.96
N GLY A 60 69.44 38.21 34.98
CA GLY A 60 69.99 37.83 33.69
C GLY A 60 69.23 36.58 33.19
N LYS A 61 68.86 36.56 31.91
CA LYS A 61 68.53 35.40 31.03
C LYS A 61 67.60 34.27 31.53
N GLY A 62 66.54 33.99 30.74
CA GLY A 62 66.03 32.62 30.54
C GLY A 62 64.59 32.49 30.01
N LYS A 63 64.42 32.31 28.70
CA LYS A 63 63.15 31.92 28.04
C LYS A 63 62.60 30.59 28.59
N LYS A 64 61.27 30.45 28.78
CA LYS A 64 60.53 29.21 28.45
C LYS A 64 59.14 29.50 27.84
N LYS A 65 58.92 28.88 26.67
CA LYS A 65 57.80 28.96 25.72
C LYS A 65 56.43 28.68 26.35
N SER A 66 55.45 29.51 26.00
CA SER A 66 54.01 29.25 26.15
C SER A 66 53.58 28.03 25.32
N ARG A 67 53.10 26.96 25.97
CA ARG A 67 52.48 25.77 25.32
C ARG A 67 50.98 25.96 25.03
N SER A 68 50.51 27.20 24.85
CA SER A 68 49.08 27.53 24.65
C SER A 68 48.57 27.31 23.21
N GLY A 69 49.44 27.37 22.20
CA GLY A 69 49.03 27.20 20.80
C GLY A 69 48.50 25.81 20.43
N VAL A 70 48.99 24.75 21.10
CA VAL A 70 48.53 23.37 20.87
C VAL A 70 47.17 23.13 21.51
N ALA A 71 46.92 23.70 22.69
CA ALA A 71 45.63 23.59 23.37
C ALA A 71 44.51 24.28 22.57
N CYS A 72 44.77 25.48 22.04
CA CYS A 72 43.81 26.17 21.17
C CYS A 72 43.54 25.39 19.88
N LEU A 73 44.56 24.77 19.27
CA LEU A 73 44.37 23.93 18.09
C LEU A 73 43.50 22.70 18.39
N VAL A 74 43.73 22.03 19.51
CA VAL A 74 42.93 20.87 19.92
C VAL A 74 41.48 21.26 20.17
N VAL A 75 41.22 22.38 20.86
CA VAL A 75 39.85 22.87 21.09
C VAL A 75 39.16 23.25 19.78
N SER A 76 39.85 23.91 18.85
CA SER A 76 39.29 24.23 17.53
C SER A 76 38.96 22.98 16.71
N VAL A 77 39.82 21.95 16.75
CA VAL A 77 39.55 20.67 16.07
C VAL A 77 38.35 19.95 16.70
N VAL A 78 38.20 19.99 18.02
CA VAL A 78 37.04 19.40 18.70
C VAL A 78 35.74 20.16 18.38
N LEU A 79 35.77 21.50 18.32
CA LEU A 79 34.59 22.29 17.96
C LEU A 79 34.19 22.11 16.49
N ILE A 80 35.16 22.11 15.57
CA ILE A 80 34.91 21.85 14.15
C ILE A 80 34.43 20.41 13.94
N GLY A 81 35.04 19.44 14.63
CA GLY A 81 34.62 18.05 14.62
C GLY A 81 33.22 17.85 15.22
N GLY A 82 32.89 18.57 16.28
CA GLY A 82 31.57 18.55 16.92
C GLY A 82 30.48 19.16 16.04
N ILE A 83 30.72 20.34 15.46
CA ILE A 83 29.79 20.99 14.52
C ILE A 83 29.64 20.16 13.24
N GLY A 84 30.74 19.62 12.72
CA GLY A 84 30.71 18.72 11.57
C GLY A 84 29.96 17.42 11.87
N GLY A 85 30.14 16.86 13.07
CA GLY A 85 29.42 15.67 13.54
C GLY A 85 27.92 15.91 13.72
N VAL A 86 27.52 17.00 14.37
CA VAL A 86 26.11 17.39 14.54
C VAL A 86 25.46 17.73 13.20
N GLY A 87 26.17 18.44 12.33
CA GLY A 87 25.72 18.75 10.98
C GLY A 87 25.55 17.50 10.11
N TYR A 88 26.47 16.53 10.21
CA TYR A 88 26.38 15.25 9.51
C TYR A 88 25.18 14.43 10.01
N VAL A 89 25.02 14.27 11.32
CA VAL A 89 23.89 13.54 11.92
C VAL A 89 22.55 14.22 11.62
N GLY A 90 22.51 15.56 11.67
CA GLY A 90 21.33 16.34 11.28
C GLY A 90 20.98 16.19 9.80
N TYR A 91 21.99 16.20 8.91
CA TYR A 91 21.80 15.97 7.48
C TYR A 91 21.32 14.54 7.17
N THR A 92 21.90 13.52 7.81
CA THR A 92 21.45 12.13 7.63
C THR A 92 20.04 11.94 8.17
N PHE A 93 19.71 12.49 9.34
CA PHE A 93 18.36 12.45 9.90
C PHE A 93 17.34 13.16 9.00
N TRP A 94 17.69 14.34 8.48
CA TRP A 94 16.83 15.07 7.55
C TRP A 94 16.63 14.32 6.22
N LYS A 95 17.69 13.71 5.67
CA LYS A 95 17.62 12.90 4.45
C LYS A 95 16.85 11.60 4.65
N ASP A 96 16.98 10.94 5.79
CA ASP A 96 16.27 9.70 6.08
C ASP A 96 14.78 9.94 6.35
N GLN A 97 14.43 11.10 6.91
CA GLN A 97 13.04 11.46 7.24
C GLN A 97 12.31 12.23 6.11
N PHE A 98 13.03 13.00 5.29
CA PHE A 98 12.46 13.90 4.27
C PHE A 98 13.08 13.75 2.87
N GLY A 99 13.99 12.78 2.68
CA GLY A 99 14.54 12.47 1.36
C GLY A 99 13.52 11.80 0.45
N ALA A 100 13.78 11.84 -0.86
CA ALA A 100 12.96 11.11 -1.83
C ALA A 100 12.93 9.62 -1.47
N PRO A 101 11.74 8.98 -1.50
CA PRO A 101 11.62 7.57 -1.16
C PRO A 101 12.51 6.73 -2.07
N ALA A 102 13.04 5.62 -1.53
CA ALA A 102 13.94 4.76 -2.28
C ALA A 102 13.23 4.23 -3.54
N ASP A 103 13.75 4.57 -4.71
CA ASP A 103 13.22 4.13 -6.01
C ASP A 103 14.29 3.41 -6.84
N TYR A 104 13.85 2.61 -7.81
CA TYR A 104 14.73 2.13 -8.88
C TYR A 104 14.89 3.20 -9.95
N ALA A 105 15.95 3.10 -10.74
CA ALA A 105 16.18 4.00 -11.86
C ALA A 105 15.78 3.34 -13.19
N GLY A 106 15.11 4.10 -14.05
CA GLY A 106 14.79 3.70 -15.41
C GLY A 106 13.49 2.90 -15.58
N ALA A 107 13.33 2.34 -16.77
CA ALA A 107 12.09 1.69 -17.21
C ALA A 107 11.97 0.21 -16.81
N GLY A 108 12.91 -0.33 -16.04
CA GLY A 108 12.96 -1.73 -15.61
C GLY A 108 13.36 -2.74 -16.68
N THR A 109 13.51 -4.00 -16.26
CA THR A 109 13.97 -5.13 -17.09
C THR A 109 13.10 -6.36 -16.93
N GLY A 110 13.12 -7.22 -17.96
CA GLY A 110 12.29 -8.42 -18.02
C GLY A 110 10.80 -8.13 -18.01
N GLU A 111 10.01 -9.17 -17.73
CA GLU A 111 8.55 -9.08 -17.64
C GLU A 111 8.07 -9.76 -16.36
N VAL A 112 7.09 -9.15 -15.70
CA VAL A 112 6.42 -9.67 -14.51
C VAL A 112 4.96 -9.28 -14.57
N GLU A 113 4.10 -10.29 -14.45
CA GLU A 113 2.66 -10.06 -14.37
C GLU A 113 2.23 -9.81 -12.93
N VAL A 114 1.45 -8.75 -12.76
CA VAL A 114 0.89 -8.34 -11.48
C VAL A 114 -0.61 -8.25 -11.58
N GLU A 115 -1.29 -8.94 -10.67
CA GLU A 115 -2.73 -8.84 -10.48
C GLU A 115 -3.02 -7.78 -9.41
N ILE A 116 -3.81 -6.78 -9.79
CA ILE A 116 -4.33 -5.74 -8.92
C ILE A 116 -5.79 -6.04 -8.64
N PRO A 117 -6.17 -6.35 -7.37
CA PRO A 117 -7.54 -6.71 -7.04
C PRO A 117 -8.48 -5.51 -7.14
N GLU A 118 -9.77 -5.78 -7.34
CA GLU A 118 -10.81 -4.75 -7.28
C GLU A 118 -10.83 -4.05 -5.92
N GLY A 119 -10.99 -2.73 -5.94
CA GLY A 119 -10.99 -1.90 -4.74
C GLY A 119 -9.61 -1.67 -4.12
N ALA A 120 -8.51 -2.15 -4.73
CA ALA A 120 -7.16 -1.86 -4.26
C ALA A 120 -6.88 -0.34 -4.29
N LEU A 121 -6.46 0.21 -3.16
CA LEU A 121 -6.05 1.61 -3.06
C LEU A 121 -4.59 1.78 -3.52
N GLY A 122 -4.16 3.02 -3.75
CA GLY A 122 -2.80 3.33 -4.21
C GLY A 122 -1.70 2.66 -3.37
N TYR A 123 -1.87 2.62 -2.05
CA TYR A 123 -0.94 1.93 -1.15
C TYR A 123 -0.99 0.40 -1.27
N ASP A 124 -2.16 -0.19 -1.52
CA ASP A 124 -2.29 -1.64 -1.75
C ASP A 124 -1.59 -2.05 -3.04
N ILE A 125 -1.80 -1.28 -4.11
CA ILE A 125 -1.13 -1.43 -5.39
C ILE A 125 0.39 -1.33 -5.17
N ALA A 126 0.85 -0.28 -4.49
CA ALA A 126 2.25 -0.06 -4.18
C ALA A 126 2.88 -1.24 -3.42
N ASN A 127 2.17 -1.83 -2.45
CA ASN A 127 2.63 -2.98 -1.68
C ASN A 127 2.73 -4.24 -2.54
N ILE A 128 1.73 -4.48 -3.41
CA ILE A 128 1.73 -5.61 -4.33
C ILE A 128 2.91 -5.49 -5.30
N LEU A 129 3.11 -4.32 -5.90
CA LEU A 129 4.21 -4.04 -6.84
C LEU A 129 5.58 -4.21 -6.18
N ARG A 130 5.75 -3.69 -4.95
CA ARG A 130 6.98 -3.87 -4.17
C ARG A 130 7.24 -5.35 -3.89
N LYS A 131 6.23 -6.09 -3.42
CA LYS A 131 6.35 -7.53 -3.13
C LYS A 131 6.70 -8.35 -4.38
N LYS A 132 6.28 -7.89 -5.56
CA LYS A 132 6.59 -8.49 -6.86
C LYS A 132 7.93 -8.03 -7.44
N GLY A 133 8.64 -7.13 -6.77
CA GLY A 133 9.93 -6.59 -7.23
C GLY A 133 9.81 -5.66 -8.44
N VAL A 134 8.63 -5.07 -8.66
CA VAL A 134 8.41 -4.06 -9.72
C VAL A 134 8.98 -2.72 -9.28
N VAL A 135 8.61 -2.25 -8.09
CA VAL A 135 9.09 -0.98 -7.50
C VAL A 135 9.88 -1.23 -6.24
N LYS A 136 10.78 -0.31 -5.89
CA LYS A 136 11.67 -0.46 -4.74
C LYS A 136 10.98 -0.15 -3.41
N SER A 137 10.17 0.90 -3.39
CA SER A 137 9.40 1.33 -2.21
C SER A 137 7.94 1.59 -2.58
N SER A 138 7.05 1.30 -1.63
CA SER A 138 5.64 1.62 -1.76
C SER A 138 5.40 3.13 -1.72
N ASP A 139 6.19 3.88 -0.94
CA ASP A 139 6.09 5.33 -0.85
C ASP A 139 6.47 6.02 -2.16
N ALA A 140 7.47 5.47 -2.87
CA ALA A 140 7.86 5.97 -4.19
C ALA A 140 6.73 5.83 -5.20
N PHE A 141 6.02 4.70 -5.18
CA PHE A 141 4.85 4.49 -6.02
C PHE A 141 3.69 5.42 -5.68
N VAL A 142 3.36 5.58 -4.40
CA VAL A 142 2.29 6.50 -3.98
C VAL A 142 2.62 7.94 -4.34
N ALA A 143 3.87 8.38 -4.14
CA ALA A 143 4.33 9.70 -4.58
C ALA A 143 4.19 9.85 -6.10
N ALA A 144 4.73 8.91 -6.89
CA ALA A 144 4.63 8.93 -8.35
C ALA A 144 3.17 8.89 -8.86
N GLN A 145 2.30 8.16 -8.17
CA GLN A 145 0.87 8.12 -8.50
C GLN A 145 0.20 9.47 -8.24
N ASN A 146 0.53 10.15 -7.15
CA ASN A 146 -0.03 11.46 -6.81
C ASN A 146 0.50 12.57 -7.72
N ASP A 147 1.77 12.47 -8.12
CA ASP A 147 2.42 13.42 -9.02
C ASP A 147 1.92 13.28 -10.46
N ASN A 148 1.35 12.12 -10.83
CA ASN A 148 0.78 11.90 -12.15
C ASN A 148 -0.70 12.35 -12.20
N PRO A 149 -1.10 13.28 -13.10
CA PRO A 149 -2.49 13.73 -13.23
C PRO A 149 -3.50 12.61 -13.49
N LYS A 150 -3.04 11.50 -14.09
CA LYS A 150 -3.84 10.32 -14.39
C LYS A 150 -3.65 9.19 -13.37
N GLY A 151 -2.83 9.35 -12.34
CA GLY A 151 -2.55 8.29 -11.36
C GLY A 151 -3.79 7.81 -10.60
N LYS A 152 -4.82 8.64 -10.47
CA LYS A 152 -6.13 8.23 -9.91
C LYS A 152 -6.97 7.36 -10.85
N LEU A 153 -6.60 7.26 -12.13
CA LEU A 153 -7.29 6.44 -13.14
C LEU A 153 -6.77 5.00 -13.19
N LEU A 154 -5.78 4.64 -12.37
CA LEU A 154 -5.29 3.27 -12.28
C LEU A 154 -6.43 2.33 -11.87
N GLN A 155 -6.67 1.31 -12.69
CA GLN A 155 -7.78 0.37 -12.50
C GLN A 155 -7.28 -0.96 -11.93
N ALA A 156 -8.20 -1.71 -11.33
CA ALA A 156 -7.96 -3.11 -11.05
C ALA A 156 -7.79 -3.89 -12.36
N GLY A 157 -7.01 -4.97 -12.32
CA GLY A 157 -6.72 -5.74 -13.50
C GLY A 157 -5.39 -6.46 -13.44
N VAL A 158 -5.02 -7.06 -14.56
CA VAL A 158 -3.78 -7.81 -14.73
C VAL A 158 -2.86 -7.02 -15.65
N TYR A 159 -1.70 -6.66 -15.11
CA TYR A 159 -0.71 -5.82 -15.78
C TYR A 159 0.57 -6.59 -16.07
N LEU A 160 1.08 -6.46 -17.29
CA LEU A 160 2.41 -6.89 -17.68
C LEU A 160 3.37 -5.72 -17.44
N LEU A 161 4.13 -5.82 -16.36
CA LEU A 161 5.10 -4.82 -15.93
C LEU A 161 6.52 -5.37 -16.07
N LYS A 162 7.52 -4.55 -15.76
CA LYS A 162 8.92 -4.97 -15.73
C LYS A 162 9.41 -5.01 -14.29
N LYS A 163 10.47 -5.77 -14.01
CA LYS A 163 11.11 -5.76 -12.70
C LYS A 163 12.00 -4.52 -12.57
N GLU A 164 12.17 -4.06 -11.33
CA GLU A 164 13.07 -2.96 -10.99
C GLU A 164 12.81 -1.67 -11.81
N MET A 165 11.54 -1.34 -12.02
CA MET A 165 11.10 -0.09 -12.63
C MET A 165 11.15 1.05 -11.61
N SER A 166 11.46 2.25 -12.08
CA SER A 166 11.11 3.45 -11.32
C SER A 166 9.61 3.51 -11.09
N ALA A 167 9.21 4.08 -9.96
CA ALA A 167 7.82 4.21 -9.58
C ALA A 167 7.01 5.01 -10.61
N ALA A 168 7.61 6.07 -11.17
CA ALA A 168 7.01 6.86 -12.25
C ALA A 168 6.78 6.01 -13.51
N SER A 169 7.78 5.25 -13.96
CA SER A 169 7.63 4.35 -15.11
C SER A 169 6.60 3.25 -14.87
N ALA A 170 6.48 2.74 -13.63
CA ALA A 170 5.46 1.76 -13.29
C ALA A 170 4.04 2.35 -13.40
N VAL A 171 3.80 3.56 -12.89
CA VAL A 171 2.52 4.27 -13.02
C VAL A 171 2.19 4.53 -14.48
N GLU A 172 3.14 5.04 -15.26
CA GLU A 172 2.94 5.29 -16.70
C GLU A 172 2.59 4.01 -17.47
N LEU A 173 3.31 2.91 -17.19
CA LEU A 173 3.05 1.64 -17.87
C LEU A 173 1.68 1.08 -17.48
N MET A 174 1.29 1.14 -16.20
CA MET A 174 -0.05 0.71 -15.77
C MET A 174 -1.18 1.56 -16.35
N LEU A 175 -0.91 2.80 -16.76
CA LEU A 175 -1.87 3.65 -17.46
C LEU A 175 -1.93 3.35 -18.97
N ASP A 176 -0.95 2.64 -19.53
CA ASP A 176 -0.98 2.20 -20.93
C ASP A 176 -1.90 0.99 -21.07
N PRO A 177 -2.97 1.05 -21.89
CA PRO A 177 -3.85 -0.09 -22.17
C PRO A 177 -3.10 -1.33 -22.68
N LYS A 178 -1.94 -1.17 -23.33
CA LYS A 178 -1.14 -2.30 -23.83
C LYS A 178 -0.52 -3.13 -22.71
N SER A 179 -0.34 -2.55 -21.52
CA SER A 179 0.14 -3.28 -20.36
C SER A 179 -0.94 -4.21 -19.78
N GLN A 180 -2.21 -3.96 -20.06
CA GLN A 180 -3.32 -4.80 -19.63
C GLN A 180 -3.37 -6.06 -20.51
N ASN A 181 -2.83 -7.16 -20.00
CA ASN A 181 -2.71 -8.41 -20.74
C ASN A 181 -3.43 -9.57 -20.03
N ALA A 182 -4.66 -9.29 -19.57
CA ALA A 182 -5.46 -10.25 -18.83
C ALA A 182 -5.85 -11.48 -19.67
N PHE A 183 -5.63 -12.67 -19.09
CA PHE A 183 -6.23 -13.91 -19.59
C PHE A 183 -7.61 -14.08 -18.94
N VAL A 184 -8.66 -13.71 -19.69
CA VAL A 184 -10.04 -13.66 -19.18
C VAL A 184 -10.76 -14.98 -19.42
N ILE A 185 -11.32 -15.55 -18.35
CA ILE A 185 -12.21 -16.71 -18.38
C ILE A 185 -13.65 -16.26 -18.11
N PRO A 186 -14.54 -16.32 -19.11
CA PRO A 186 -15.96 -16.02 -18.92
C PRO A 186 -16.68 -17.04 -18.03
N GLU A 187 -17.75 -16.60 -17.37
CA GLU A 187 -18.66 -17.51 -16.65
C GLU A 187 -19.30 -18.53 -17.61
N GLY A 188 -19.59 -19.74 -17.12
CA GLY A 188 -20.17 -20.82 -17.93
C GLY A 188 -19.19 -21.48 -18.90
N THR A 189 -17.92 -21.07 -18.92
CA THR A 189 -16.88 -21.73 -19.72
C THR A 189 -16.54 -23.09 -19.11
N ARG A 190 -16.64 -24.16 -19.92
CA ARG A 190 -16.27 -25.52 -19.50
C ARG A 190 -14.75 -25.66 -19.38
N ASN A 191 -14.29 -26.51 -18.47
CA ASN A 191 -12.86 -26.75 -18.24
C ASN A 191 -12.07 -27.13 -19.50
N VAL A 192 -12.63 -28.01 -20.35
CA VAL A 192 -12.02 -28.39 -21.63
C VAL A 192 -11.66 -27.17 -22.47
N LYS A 193 -12.51 -26.13 -22.48
CA LYS A 193 -12.24 -24.90 -23.22
C LYS A 193 -11.19 -24.04 -22.53
N ILE A 194 -11.20 -24.00 -21.20
CA ILE A 194 -10.19 -23.29 -20.41
C ILE A 194 -8.80 -23.89 -20.69
N TYR A 195 -8.68 -25.22 -20.75
CA TYR A 195 -7.42 -25.91 -21.08
C TYR A 195 -6.92 -25.54 -22.49
N GLU A 196 -7.80 -25.58 -23.49
CA GLU A 196 -7.46 -25.12 -24.86
C GLU A 196 -7.01 -23.65 -24.89
N MET A 197 -7.69 -22.78 -24.13
CA MET A 197 -7.33 -21.36 -24.05
C MET A 197 -5.96 -21.16 -23.41
N ILE A 198 -5.62 -21.93 -22.37
CA ILE A 198 -4.31 -21.91 -21.72
C ILE A 198 -3.24 -22.43 -22.69
N ASP A 199 -3.46 -23.58 -23.33
CA ASP A 199 -2.52 -24.16 -24.30
C ASP A 199 -2.24 -23.17 -25.44
N LYS A 200 -3.28 -22.55 -26.01
CA LYS A 200 -3.16 -21.53 -27.06
C LYS A 200 -2.41 -20.29 -26.59
N ARG A 201 -2.70 -19.81 -25.37
CA ARG A 201 -2.07 -18.62 -24.79
C ARG A 201 -0.57 -18.84 -24.53
N LEU A 202 -0.21 -20.05 -24.12
CA LEU A 202 1.15 -20.44 -23.78
C LEU A 202 1.92 -21.05 -24.97
N GLU A 203 1.27 -21.19 -26.13
CA GLU A 203 1.83 -21.81 -27.34
C GLU A 203 2.30 -23.26 -27.11
N LEU A 204 1.53 -24.00 -26.32
CA LEU A 204 1.76 -25.42 -26.00
C LEU A 204 1.05 -26.34 -26.98
N LYS A 205 1.44 -27.62 -26.97
CA LYS A 205 0.71 -28.67 -27.68
C LYS A 205 -0.70 -28.80 -27.09
N GLU A 206 -1.69 -28.91 -27.96
CA GLU A 206 -3.09 -29.15 -27.56
C GLU A 206 -3.20 -30.38 -26.65
N GLY A 207 -3.89 -30.22 -25.52
CA GLY A 207 -4.13 -31.26 -24.53
C GLY A 207 -3.12 -31.25 -23.37
N THR A 208 -2.04 -30.48 -23.46
CA THR A 208 -1.01 -30.41 -22.41
C THR A 208 -1.60 -30.00 -21.06
N THR A 209 -2.41 -28.93 -21.05
CA THR A 209 -3.04 -28.46 -19.82
C THR A 209 -4.07 -29.45 -19.29
N ALA A 210 -4.81 -30.12 -20.17
CA ALA A 210 -5.81 -31.13 -19.77
C ALA A 210 -5.16 -32.36 -19.11
N ASP A 211 -4.03 -32.81 -19.63
CA ASP A 211 -3.26 -33.92 -19.06
C ASP A 211 -2.70 -33.56 -17.67
N ILE A 212 -2.19 -32.33 -17.53
CA ILE A 212 -1.73 -31.78 -16.25
C ILE A 212 -2.88 -31.72 -15.23
N ALA A 213 -4.06 -31.24 -15.63
CA ALA A 213 -5.23 -31.15 -14.76
C ALA A 213 -5.63 -32.52 -14.19
N LYS A 214 -5.62 -33.56 -15.03
CA LYS A 214 -5.96 -34.95 -14.63
C LYS A 214 -4.89 -35.60 -13.77
N THR A 215 -3.62 -35.46 -14.15
CA THR A 215 -2.51 -36.18 -13.49
C THR A 215 -2.07 -35.53 -12.18
N LYS A 216 -2.33 -34.23 -12.00
CA LYS A 216 -1.89 -33.46 -10.83
C LYS A 216 -3.03 -32.82 -10.06
N ALA A 217 -4.26 -33.34 -10.19
CA ALA A 217 -5.47 -32.79 -9.57
C ALA A 217 -5.27 -32.44 -8.08
N GLU A 218 -4.70 -33.37 -7.31
CA GLU A 218 -4.44 -33.23 -5.87
C GLU A 218 -3.50 -32.04 -5.53
N SER A 219 -2.61 -31.66 -6.45
CA SER A 219 -1.62 -30.60 -6.23
C SER A 219 -2.19 -29.18 -6.32
N PHE A 220 -3.43 -29.03 -6.84
CA PHE A 220 -4.07 -27.73 -7.04
C PHE A 220 -4.79 -27.21 -5.79
N GLY A 221 -4.90 -28.03 -4.75
CA GLY A 221 -5.50 -27.64 -3.47
C GLY A 221 -7.01 -27.55 -3.53
N LEU A 222 -7.67 -28.56 -4.12
CA LEU A 222 -9.12 -28.71 -4.01
C LEU A 222 -9.53 -28.84 -2.53
N PRO A 223 -10.71 -28.34 -2.15
CA PRO A 223 -11.19 -28.47 -0.78
C PRO A 223 -11.61 -29.91 -0.48
N ASP A 224 -11.55 -30.31 0.80
CA ASP A 224 -11.83 -31.68 1.24
C ASP A 224 -13.24 -32.21 0.90
N TRP A 225 -14.17 -31.32 0.58
CA TRP A 225 -15.54 -31.68 0.19
C TRP A 225 -15.71 -31.83 -1.33
N ALA A 226 -14.65 -31.61 -2.12
CA ALA A 226 -14.66 -31.88 -3.55
C ALA A 226 -14.92 -33.37 -3.81
N ASP A 227 -15.67 -33.68 -4.87
CA ASP A 227 -16.04 -35.06 -5.19
C ASP A 227 -14.83 -35.78 -5.80
N ASP A 228 -14.39 -36.84 -5.14
CA ASP A 228 -13.28 -37.69 -5.54
C ASP A 228 -13.75 -39.00 -6.20
N ASN A 229 -15.04 -39.12 -6.51
CA ASN A 229 -15.60 -40.30 -7.15
C ASN A 229 -14.91 -40.59 -8.50
N PRO A 230 -14.50 -41.86 -8.77
CA PRO A 230 -13.88 -42.25 -10.04
C PRO A 230 -14.73 -41.98 -11.29
N ASP A 231 -16.05 -41.80 -11.15
CA ASP A 231 -16.94 -41.44 -12.26
C ASP A 231 -16.86 -39.95 -12.66
N VAL A 232 -16.18 -39.11 -11.87
CA VAL A 232 -15.94 -37.69 -12.17
C VAL A 232 -14.98 -37.59 -13.35
N LYS A 233 -15.48 -37.03 -14.47
CA LYS A 233 -14.72 -36.92 -15.72
C LYS A 233 -13.56 -35.92 -15.66
N ASP A 234 -13.73 -34.86 -14.89
CA ASP A 234 -12.73 -33.81 -14.69
C ASP A 234 -12.75 -33.38 -13.22
N PRO A 235 -11.68 -33.66 -12.45
CA PRO A 235 -11.63 -33.35 -11.03
C PRO A 235 -11.60 -31.85 -10.72
N LEU A 236 -11.29 -30.99 -11.70
CA LEU A 236 -11.30 -29.53 -11.53
C LEU A 236 -12.61 -28.90 -11.96
N GLU A 237 -13.62 -29.67 -12.40
CA GLU A 237 -14.88 -29.12 -12.88
C GLU A 237 -15.59 -28.32 -11.77
N GLY A 238 -15.91 -27.06 -12.05
CA GLY A 238 -16.45 -26.14 -11.04
C GLY A 238 -15.40 -25.51 -10.11
N PHE A 239 -14.10 -25.75 -10.30
CA PHE A 239 -13.02 -25.13 -9.51
C PHE A 239 -12.14 -24.18 -10.31
N LEU A 240 -12.34 -24.08 -11.62
CA LEU A 240 -11.69 -23.06 -12.44
C LEU A 240 -12.52 -21.78 -12.45
N TYR A 241 -12.34 -20.94 -11.43
CA TYR A 241 -13.20 -19.77 -11.21
C TYR A 241 -13.16 -18.79 -12.40
N PRO A 242 -14.29 -18.23 -12.85
CA PRO A 242 -14.31 -17.25 -13.94
C PRO A 242 -13.76 -15.90 -13.46
N ALA A 243 -12.67 -15.45 -14.10
CA ALA A 243 -12.02 -14.17 -13.81
C ALA A 243 -10.95 -13.82 -14.86
N ALA A 244 -10.34 -12.65 -14.70
CA ALA A 244 -9.07 -12.29 -15.34
C ALA A 244 -7.88 -12.87 -14.56
N TYR A 245 -6.96 -13.50 -15.26
CA TYR A 245 -5.75 -14.10 -14.69
C TYR A 245 -4.47 -13.59 -15.36
N PRO A 246 -3.37 -13.44 -14.59
CA PRO A 246 -2.00 -13.31 -15.13
C PRO A 246 -1.53 -14.64 -15.72
N VAL A 247 -1.62 -14.74 -17.05
CA VAL A 247 -1.06 -15.85 -17.84
C VAL A 247 -0.28 -15.29 -19.04
N SER A 248 1.03 -15.14 -18.86
CA SER A 248 1.98 -14.75 -19.91
C SER A 248 2.59 -15.95 -20.63
N LYS A 249 3.11 -15.72 -21.83
CA LYS A 249 3.97 -16.68 -22.52
C LYS A 249 5.13 -17.12 -21.62
N GLY A 250 5.38 -18.42 -21.55
CA GLY A 250 6.40 -19.02 -20.68
C GLY A 250 5.96 -19.27 -19.24
N SER A 251 4.75 -18.87 -18.84
CA SER A 251 4.14 -19.33 -17.58
C SER A 251 3.84 -20.83 -17.64
N LYS A 252 3.83 -21.49 -16.48
CA LYS A 252 3.45 -22.91 -16.39
C LYS A 252 1.92 -23.05 -16.33
N PRO A 253 1.32 -24.00 -17.09
CA PRO A 253 -0.10 -24.31 -16.97
C PRO A 253 -0.53 -24.61 -15.54
N GLU A 254 0.31 -25.34 -14.79
CA GLU A 254 0.06 -25.67 -13.38
C GLU A 254 -0.18 -24.43 -12.51
N ASP A 255 0.58 -23.36 -12.74
CA ASP A 255 0.46 -22.13 -11.96
C ASP A 255 -0.84 -21.41 -12.28
N ALA A 256 -1.30 -21.46 -13.54
CA ALA A 256 -2.58 -20.89 -13.95
C ALA A 256 -3.74 -21.66 -13.29
N LEU A 257 -3.75 -22.99 -13.40
CA LEU A 257 -4.77 -23.85 -12.80
C LEU A 257 -4.82 -23.67 -11.27
N LYS A 258 -3.65 -23.66 -10.61
CA LYS A 258 -3.57 -23.45 -9.16
C LYS A 258 -4.12 -22.10 -8.73
N ARG A 259 -3.88 -21.03 -9.48
CA ARG A 259 -4.46 -19.70 -9.20
C ARG A 259 -5.98 -19.72 -9.32
N MET A 260 -6.51 -20.38 -10.35
CA MET A 260 -7.95 -20.51 -10.56
C MET A 260 -8.62 -21.28 -9.40
N VAL A 261 -8.06 -22.42 -8.99
CA VAL A 261 -8.56 -23.21 -7.85
C VAL A 261 -8.45 -22.45 -6.53
N THR A 262 -7.32 -21.77 -6.30
CA THR A 262 -7.13 -20.92 -5.11
C THR A 262 -8.19 -19.82 -5.05
N ARG A 263 -8.50 -19.20 -6.19
CA ARG A 263 -9.55 -18.17 -6.28
C ARG A 263 -10.92 -18.76 -6.01
N ALA A 264 -11.25 -19.90 -6.61
CA ALA A 264 -12.51 -20.61 -6.36
C ALA A 264 -12.71 -20.85 -4.85
N ASN A 265 -11.70 -21.44 -4.19
CA ASN A 265 -11.75 -21.71 -2.76
C ASN A 265 -11.96 -20.44 -1.92
N LYS A 266 -11.32 -19.33 -2.31
CA LYS A 266 -11.48 -18.04 -1.63
C LYS A 266 -12.92 -17.53 -1.76
N GLU A 267 -13.49 -17.53 -2.96
CA GLU A 267 -14.85 -17.05 -3.19
C GLU A 267 -15.89 -17.98 -2.55
N TYR A 268 -15.68 -19.29 -2.63
CA TYR A 268 -16.55 -20.28 -2.00
C TYR A 268 -16.55 -20.17 -0.48
N LYS A 269 -15.41 -19.85 0.12
CA LYS A 269 -15.30 -19.59 1.56
C LYS A 269 -16.05 -18.32 1.97
N LYS A 270 -15.98 -17.24 1.19
CA LYS A 270 -16.73 -16.00 1.46
C LYS A 270 -18.25 -16.23 1.46
N LEU A 271 -18.73 -17.12 0.58
CA LEU A 271 -20.14 -17.47 0.45
C LEU A 271 -20.62 -18.53 1.46
N ASP A 272 -19.71 -19.06 2.28
CA ASP A 272 -19.96 -20.17 3.20
C ASP A 272 -20.77 -21.30 2.53
N LEU A 273 -20.22 -21.81 1.43
CA LEU A 273 -20.83 -22.86 0.62
C LEU A 273 -21.31 -24.07 1.46
N PRO A 274 -20.57 -24.56 2.47
CA PRO A 274 -21.05 -25.64 3.33
C PRO A 274 -22.33 -25.32 4.08
N THR A 275 -22.45 -24.14 4.67
CA THR A 275 -23.69 -23.72 5.34
C THR A 275 -24.82 -23.52 4.33
N SER A 276 -24.54 -22.91 3.18
CA SER A 276 -25.52 -22.67 2.12
C SER A 276 -26.08 -23.99 1.55
N ALA A 277 -25.22 -24.98 1.31
CA ALA A 277 -25.64 -26.31 0.84
C ALA A 277 -26.57 -27.00 1.84
N LYS A 278 -26.23 -26.97 3.14
CA LYS A 278 -27.07 -27.54 4.21
C LYS A 278 -28.44 -26.85 4.28
N LYS A 279 -28.49 -25.52 4.19
CA LYS A 279 -29.76 -24.76 4.19
C LYS A 279 -30.67 -25.14 3.01
N LEU A 280 -30.08 -25.53 1.89
CA LEU A 280 -30.79 -25.94 0.68
C LEU A 280 -31.10 -27.44 0.63
N GLY A 281 -30.75 -28.20 1.67
CA GLY A 281 -30.99 -29.64 1.77
C GLY A 281 -30.10 -30.49 0.86
N LEU A 282 -28.97 -29.94 0.41
CA LEU A 282 -27.98 -30.65 -0.40
C LEU A 282 -27.01 -31.44 0.49
N LYS A 283 -26.50 -32.56 -0.02
CA LYS A 283 -25.59 -33.46 0.72
C LYS A 283 -24.20 -32.87 0.88
N SER A 284 -23.75 -32.07 -0.08
CA SER A 284 -22.41 -31.50 -0.09
C SER A 284 -22.38 -30.12 -0.77
N PRO A 285 -21.33 -29.32 -0.52
CA PRO A 285 -21.11 -28.08 -1.27
C PRO A 285 -20.80 -28.34 -2.75
N TRP A 286 -20.30 -29.53 -3.10
CA TRP A 286 -20.13 -29.95 -4.49
C TRP A 286 -21.47 -30.06 -5.23
N GLU A 287 -22.52 -30.62 -4.60
CA GLU A 287 -23.86 -30.64 -5.19
C GLU A 287 -24.39 -29.22 -5.41
N LEU A 288 -24.05 -28.26 -4.54
CA LEU A 288 -24.44 -26.86 -4.73
C LEU A 288 -23.76 -26.24 -5.96
N ILE A 289 -22.47 -26.52 -6.16
CA ILE A 289 -21.75 -26.08 -7.38
C ILE A 289 -22.35 -26.75 -8.62
N THR A 290 -22.73 -28.02 -8.53
CA THR A 290 -23.41 -28.75 -9.61
C THR A 290 -24.75 -28.11 -9.95
N VAL A 291 -25.56 -27.76 -8.96
CA VAL A 291 -26.82 -27.02 -9.20
C VAL A 291 -26.53 -25.65 -9.82
N ALA A 292 -25.53 -24.93 -9.33
CA ALA A 292 -25.14 -23.64 -9.88
C ALA A 292 -24.69 -23.73 -11.35
N SER A 293 -23.97 -24.80 -11.74
CA SER A 293 -23.55 -25.00 -13.13
C SER A 293 -24.75 -25.28 -14.05
N LEU A 294 -25.74 -26.03 -13.59
CA LEU A 294 -27.01 -26.23 -14.31
C LEU A 294 -27.76 -24.90 -14.48
N VAL A 295 -27.86 -24.10 -13.42
CA VAL A 295 -28.50 -22.79 -13.47
C VAL A 295 -27.78 -21.86 -14.46
N GLN A 296 -26.44 -21.86 -14.45
CA GLN A 296 -25.64 -21.02 -15.35
C GLN A 296 -25.84 -21.41 -16.83
N VAL A 297 -25.96 -22.70 -17.12
CA VAL A 297 -26.15 -23.19 -18.49
C VAL A 297 -27.56 -22.92 -19.01
N GLU A 298 -28.58 -23.04 -18.16
CA GLU A 298 -29.98 -22.87 -18.53
C GLU A 298 -30.47 -21.41 -18.44
N GLY A 299 -29.83 -20.59 -17.62
CA GLY A 299 -30.18 -19.19 -17.42
C GLY A 299 -29.62 -18.30 -18.52
N LYS A 300 -30.49 -17.63 -19.29
CA LYS A 300 -30.06 -16.68 -20.33
C LYS A 300 -29.70 -15.31 -19.75
N TYR A 301 -30.44 -14.85 -18.74
CA TYR A 301 -30.21 -13.58 -18.06
C TYR A 301 -30.18 -13.78 -16.54
N LYS A 302 -29.53 -12.86 -15.81
CA LYS A 302 -29.43 -12.93 -14.34
C LYS A 302 -30.80 -13.05 -13.64
N HIS A 303 -31.84 -12.42 -14.18
CA HIS A 303 -33.20 -12.49 -13.61
C HIS A 303 -33.90 -13.84 -13.84
N ASP A 304 -33.37 -14.70 -14.71
CA ASP A 304 -33.88 -16.05 -14.93
C ASP A 304 -33.33 -17.04 -13.91
N PHE A 305 -32.18 -16.73 -13.28
CA PHE A 305 -31.47 -17.66 -12.41
C PHE A 305 -32.34 -18.12 -11.24
N ASP A 306 -33.10 -17.22 -10.62
CA ASP A 306 -34.01 -17.56 -9.52
C ASP A 306 -35.12 -18.53 -9.95
N LYS A 307 -35.63 -18.39 -11.18
CA LYS A 307 -36.68 -19.27 -11.71
C LYS A 307 -36.11 -20.64 -12.04
N VAL A 308 -34.96 -20.68 -12.71
CA VAL A 308 -34.26 -21.92 -13.08
C VAL A 308 -33.84 -22.68 -11.83
N ALA A 309 -33.21 -22.00 -10.87
CA ALA A 309 -32.80 -22.61 -9.59
C ALA A 309 -34.00 -23.22 -8.86
N ARG A 310 -35.15 -22.51 -8.80
CA ARG A 310 -36.36 -23.02 -8.17
C ARG A 310 -36.86 -24.31 -8.84
N VAL A 311 -36.80 -24.39 -10.17
CA VAL A 311 -37.18 -25.61 -10.90
C VAL A 311 -36.22 -26.76 -10.57
N VAL A 312 -34.91 -26.51 -10.55
CA VAL A 312 -33.91 -27.53 -10.20
C VAL A 312 -34.15 -28.06 -8.78
N TYR A 313 -34.28 -27.18 -7.78
CA TYR A 313 -34.54 -27.60 -6.41
C TYR A 313 -35.90 -28.31 -6.23
N ASN A 314 -36.93 -27.90 -6.98
CA ASN A 314 -38.22 -28.61 -6.94
C ASN A 314 -38.11 -30.03 -7.49
N ARG A 315 -37.30 -30.27 -8.52
CA ARG A 315 -37.06 -31.61 -9.09
C ARG A 315 -36.22 -32.50 -8.18
N LEU A 316 -35.34 -31.93 -7.37
CA LEU A 316 -34.54 -32.68 -6.40
C LEU A 316 -35.36 -33.20 -5.21
N LYS A 317 -36.59 -32.72 -5.00
CA LYS A 317 -37.45 -33.20 -3.91
C LYS A 317 -37.93 -34.64 -4.17
N PRO A 318 -37.95 -35.51 -3.14
CA PRO A 318 -38.46 -36.87 -3.27
C PRO A 318 -39.90 -36.89 -3.80
N GLY A 319 -40.15 -37.62 -4.90
CA GLY A 319 -41.47 -37.77 -5.53
C GLY A 319 -41.70 -36.96 -6.81
N ASN A 320 -40.73 -36.13 -7.23
CA ASN A 320 -40.80 -35.34 -8.47
C ASN A 320 -39.88 -35.85 -9.59
N MET A 321 -39.24 -37.02 -9.41
CA MET A 321 -38.49 -37.76 -10.43
C MET A 321 -39.25 -39.01 -10.83
#